data_AF-A0A1H4UI59-F1
#
_entry.id   AF-A0A1H4UI59-F1
#
_cell.length_a   1.000
_cell.length_b   1.000
_cell.length_c   1.000
_cell.angle_alpha   90.00
_cell.angle_beta   90.00
_cell.angle_gamma   90.00
#
_symmetry.space_group_name_H-M   'P 1'
#
loop_
_entity.id
_entity.type
_entity.pdbx_description
1 polymer ?
#
loop_
_entity_poly.entity_id
_entity_poly.type
_entity_poly.pdbx_seq_one_letter_code
_entity_poly.pdbx_strand_id
1 'polypeptide(L)' 'MDGGDPSVPPKFACEQCGGEMYPEYYKGVYGYEYSVSDILQTQKDRQGELP' A
#
# COMPACT_ATOMS: atom_id res chain seq x y z
N MET A 1 -10.05 18.30 -3.72
CA MET A 1 -9.17 17.27 -4.29
C MET A 1 -8.35 16.78 -3.12
N ASP A 2 -8.77 15.67 -2.51
CA ASP A 2 -8.09 15.11 -1.34
C ASP A 2 -6.67 14.77 -1.77
N GLY A 3 -5.70 15.51 -1.24
CA GLY A 3 -4.28 15.34 -1.53
C GLY A 3 -3.83 14.05 -0.87
N GLY A 4 -4.26 12.91 -1.41
CA GLY A 4 -3.83 11.61 -0.95
C GLY A 4 -2.32 11.61 -0.93
N ASP A 5 -1.75 11.40 0.26
CA ASP A 5 -0.32 11.46 0.48
C ASP A 5 0.37 10.66 -0.62
N PRO A 6 1.21 11.29 -1.46
CA PRO A 6 1.90 10.60 -2.52
C PRO A 6 2.89 9.57 -1.97
N SER A 7 3.11 9.64 -0.65
CA SER A 7 3.82 8.71 0.21
C SER A 7 3.08 7.39 0.45
N VAL A 8 1.77 7.31 0.18
CA VAL A 8 0.94 6.12 0.45
C VAL A 8 0.67 5.37 -0.86
N PRO A 9 1.08 4.09 -0.95
CA PRO A 9 0.83 3.31 -2.14
C PRO A 9 -0.66 3.04 -2.34
N PRO A 10 -1.14 2.97 -3.60
CA PRO A 10 -2.52 2.68 -3.89
C PRO A 10 -2.88 1.26 -3.41
N LYS A 11 -4.02 1.17 -2.72
CA LYS A 11 -4.64 -0.10 -2.34
C LYS A 11 -5.86 -0.36 -3.21
N PHE A 12 -6.01 -1.60 -3.64
CA PHE A 12 -7.13 -2.04 -4.45
C PHE A 12 -7.95 -3.04 -3.65
N ALA A 13 -9.26 -3.06 -3.87
CA ALA A 13 -10.08 -4.15 -3.37
C ALA A 13 -10.08 -5.27 -4.42
N CYS A 14 -9.83 -6.51 -4.00
CA CYS A 14 -10.02 -7.66 -4.86
C CYS A 14 -11.50 -7.78 -5.22
N GLU A 15 -11.83 -7.78 -6.51
CA GLU A 15 -13.22 -7.86 -6.96
C GLU A 15 -13.90 -9.20 -6.58
N GLN A 16 -13.11 -10.27 -6.41
CA GLN A 16 -13.64 -11.59 -6.06
C GLN A 16 -13.84 -11.81 -4.56
N CYS A 17 -12.94 -11.32 -3.69
CA CYS A 17 -12.99 -11.59 -2.25
C CYS A 17 -13.11 -10.34 -1.38
N GLY A 18 -13.00 -9.14 -1.95
CA GLY A 18 -12.96 -7.87 -1.20
C GLY A 18 -11.67 -7.62 -0.43
N GLY A 19 -10.67 -8.50 -0.54
CA GLY A 19 -9.39 -8.37 0.15
C GLY A 19 -8.55 -7.20 -0.36
N GLU A 20 -7.67 -6.67 0.48
CA GLU A 20 -6.73 -5.62 0.08
C GLU A 20 -5.64 -6.20 -0.84
N MET A 21 -5.52 -5.61 -2.03
CA MET A 21 -4.52 -5.94 -3.03
C MET A 21 -3.58 -4.75 -3.23
N TYR A 22 -2.30 -5.08 -3.36
CA TYR A 22 -1.24 -4.10 -3.60
C TYR A 22 -0.51 -4.48 -4.89
N PRO A 23 -0.16 -3.51 -5.74
CA PRO A 23 0.67 -3.76 -6.91
C PRO A 23 2.09 -4.17 -6.49
N GLU A 24 2.73 -5.05 -7.27
CA GLU A 24 4.12 -5.50 -7.00
C GLU A 24 5.09 -4.32 -7.03
N TYR A 25 4.87 -3.39 -7.97
CA TYR A 25 5.62 -2.15 -8.11
C TYR A 25 4.68 -1.02 -8.57
N TYR A 26 4.77 0.14 -7.93
CA TYR A 26 4.00 1.34 -8.29
C TYR A 26 4.90 2.58 -8.28
N LYS A 27 4.89 3.33 -9.38
CA LYS A 27 5.54 4.64 -9.46
C LYS A 27 4.47 5.74 -9.43
N GLY A 28 4.42 6.46 -8.31
CA GLY A 28 3.52 7.59 -8.11
C GLY A 28 3.85 8.76 -9.04
N VAL A 29 2.87 9.63 -9.25
CA VAL A 29 2.98 10.82 -10.11
C VAL A 29 4.10 11.77 -9.69
N TYR A 30 4.48 11.74 -8.40
CA TYR A 30 5.54 12.56 -7.82
C TYR A 30 6.93 11.89 -7.88
N GLY A 31 7.05 10.73 -8.55
CA GLY A 31 8.31 10.00 -8.70
C GLY A 31 8.64 9.06 -7.55
N TYR A 32 7.74 8.89 -6.56
CA TYR A 32 7.90 7.90 -5.51
C TYR A 32 7.67 6.49 -6.06
N GLU A 33 8.61 5.59 -5.79
CA GLU A 33 8.56 4.21 -6.20
C GLU A 33 8.25 3.34 -4.98
N TYR A 34 7.24 2.48 -5.10
CA TYR A 34 6.80 1.56 -4.07
C TYR A 34 6.98 0.14 -4.56
N SER A 35 7.52 -0.71 -3.70
CA SER A 35 7.49 -2.15 -3.91
C SER A 35 6.53 -2.78 -2.91
N VAL A 36 5.85 -3.85 -3.31
CA VAL A 36 4.98 -4.62 -2.42
C VAL A 36 5.72 -5.08 -1.15
N SER A 37 7.02 -5.35 -1.25
CA SER A 37 7.89 -5.69 -0.13
C SER A 37 7.91 -4.63 0.98
N ASP A 38 8.01 -3.34 0.62
CA ASP A 38 8.00 -2.22 1.57
C ASP A 38 6.66 -2.11 2.31
N ILE A 39 5.57 -2.39 1.59
CA ILE A 39 4.21 -2.39 2.12
C ILE A 39 4.03 -3.56 3.09
N LEU A 40 4.41 -4.77 2.67
CA LEU A 40 4.32 -5.97 3.50
C LEU A 40 5.15 -5.84 4.77
N GLN A 41 6.33 -5.21 4.70
CA GLN A 41 7.16 -4.94 5.86
C GLN A 41 6.51 -3.92 6.81
N THR A 42 5.98 -2.82 6.27
CA THR A 42 5.28 -1.79 7.07
C THR A 42 3.99 -2.31 7.72
N GLN A 43 3.23 -3.15 7.01
CA GLN A 43 2.02 -3.77 7.53
C GLN A 43 2.35 -4.80 8.60
N LYS A 44 3.45 -5.55 8.45
CA LYS A 44 3.95 -6.48 9.47
C LYS A 44 4.38 -5.78 10.75
N ASP A 45 4.99 -4.60 10.63
CA ASP A 45 5.37 -3.75 11.77
C ASP A 45 4.12 -3.24 12.52
N ARG A 46 3.11 -2.74 11.77
CA ARG A 46 1.83 -2.30 12.35
C ARG A 46 0.97 -3.42 12.94
N GLN A 47 1.09 -4.63 12.43
CA GLN A 47 0.35 -5.81 12.94
C GLN A 47 1.08 -6.49 14.12
N GLY A 48 2.26 -6.01 14.49
CA GLY A 48 3.04 -6.43 15.67
C GLY A 48 2.72 -5.66 16.96
N GLU A 49 1.81 -4.70 16.92
CA GLU A 49 1.38 -3.90 18.07
C GLU A 49 -0.13 -4.09 18.33
N LEU A 50 -0.55 -5.34 18.57
CA LEU A 50 -1.82 -5.63 19.26
C LEU A 50 -1.48 -6.42 20.54
N PRO A 51 -1.76 -5.88 21.75
CA PRO A 51 -1.71 -6.66 22.98
C PRO A 51 -2.75 -7.78 23.02
#